data_AF-A0A0L0UL83-F1
#
_entry.id   AF-A0A0L0UL83-F1
#
_cell.length_a   1.000
_cell.length_b   1.000
_cell.length_c   1.000
_cell.angle_alpha   90.00
_cell.angle_beta   90.00
_cell.angle_gamma   90.00
#
_symmetry.space_group_name_H-M   'P 1'
#
loop_
_entity.id
_entity.type
_entity.pdbx_description
1 polymer ?
#
loop_
_entity_poly.entity_id
_entity_poly.type
_entity_poly.pdbx_seq_one_letter_code
_entity_poly.pdbx_strand_id
1 'polypeptide(L)'
;FDDEDEDEPSEAESKEDVVSQDEGHHGELDIEDELTLDDIHDLEEEDEEDVYTTASCRHTLAKFRTIATKLRKSPNSKAKLVKLCEENKCGKPHNVERDVPTRWNSTYKQVASIVQCEKAM
;
A
#
# COMPACT_ATOMS: atom_id res chain seq x y z
N PHE A 1 -32.40 -59.03 2.86
CA PHE A 1 -31.80 -58.54 1.61
C PHE A 1 -30.33 -58.82 1.78
N ASP A 2 -29.87 -59.89 1.15
CA ASP A 2 -28.45 -60.16 0.84
C ASP A 2 -27.85 -58.95 0.11
N ASP A 3 -26.58 -58.62 0.39
CA ASP A 3 -25.44 -58.87 -0.52
C ASP A 3 -24.14 -58.41 0.17
N GLU A 4 -23.15 -59.30 0.21
CA GLU A 4 -21.74 -59.07 0.61
C GLU A 4 -20.88 -58.63 -0.60
N ASP A 5 -19.65 -58.16 -0.30
CA ASP A 5 -18.45 -58.10 -1.19
C ASP A 5 -18.39 -57.05 -2.30
N GLU A 6 -17.26 -56.47 -2.72
CA GLU A 6 -15.86 -56.36 -2.29
C GLU A 6 -15.19 -55.24 -3.14
N ASP A 7 -13.96 -54.84 -2.76
CA ASP A 7 -12.91 -54.15 -3.56
C ASP A 7 -13.14 -52.70 -4.06
N GLU A 8 -12.17 -51.77 -4.03
CA GLU A 8 -10.71 -51.84 -4.01
C GLU A 8 -10.14 -50.51 -3.44
N PRO A 9 -8.90 -50.47 -2.90
CA PRO A 9 -8.25 -49.23 -2.49
C PRO A 9 -7.57 -48.55 -3.69
N SER A 10 -8.03 -47.36 -4.09
CA SER A 10 -7.32 -46.58 -5.11
C SER A 10 -6.03 -45.99 -4.54
N GLU A 11 -4.90 -46.65 -4.81
CA GLU A 11 -3.58 -46.02 -4.86
C GLU A 11 -3.60 -44.90 -5.90
N ALA A 12 -3.14 -43.72 -5.49
CA ALA A 12 -2.71 -42.68 -6.41
C ALA A 12 -1.51 -41.95 -5.80
N GLU A 13 -0.35 -42.57 -6.02
CA GLU A 13 0.92 -41.94 -6.43
C GLU A 13 1.31 -40.63 -5.75
N SER A 14 2.35 -40.76 -4.92
CA SER A 14 3.24 -39.70 -4.47
C SER A 14 3.58 -38.73 -5.60
N LYS A 15 3.24 -37.46 -5.41
CA LYS A 15 3.86 -36.35 -6.12
C LYS A 15 4.64 -35.55 -5.10
N GLU A 16 5.95 -35.68 -5.23
CA GLU A 16 6.98 -35.08 -4.41
C GLU A 16 6.71 -33.60 -4.15
N ASP A 17 6.87 -33.23 -2.88
CA ASP A 17 6.92 -31.87 -2.38
C ASP A 17 8.18 -31.20 -2.96
N VAL A 18 8.05 -30.64 -4.16
CA VAL A 18 9.09 -29.75 -4.70
C VAL A 18 8.91 -28.41 -4.00
N VAL A 19 9.58 -28.26 -2.86
CA VAL A 19 9.99 -26.96 -2.34
C VAL A 19 10.79 -26.28 -3.45
N SER A 20 10.09 -25.48 -4.25
CA SER A 20 10.74 -24.48 -5.09
C SER A 20 11.25 -23.42 -4.14
N GLN A 21 12.51 -23.55 -3.78
CA GLN A 21 13.35 -22.49 -3.25
C GLN A 21 13.43 -21.41 -4.34
N ASP A 22 12.44 -20.52 -4.37
CA ASP A 22 12.51 -19.26 -5.12
C ASP A 22 13.51 -18.36 -4.39
N GLU A 23 14.79 -18.59 -4.72
CA GLU A 23 15.90 -17.70 -4.45
C GLU A 23 15.48 -16.29 -4.84
N GLY A 24 15.37 -15.42 -3.82
CA GLY A 24 14.81 -14.09 -3.95
C GLY A 24 15.46 -13.29 -5.08
N HIS A 25 14.73 -13.11 -6.16
CA HIS A 25 14.94 -11.96 -7.02
C HIS A 25 14.33 -10.75 -6.29
N HIS A 26 15.12 -10.19 -5.39
CA HIS A 26 14.86 -8.88 -4.80
C HIS A 26 14.76 -7.93 -6.00
N GLY A 27 13.53 -7.54 -6.37
CA GLY A 27 13.27 -6.75 -7.57
C GLY A 27 14.13 -5.50 -7.59
N GLU A 28 15.27 -5.60 -8.26
CA GLU A 28 16.19 -4.53 -8.53
C GLU A 28 15.43 -3.61 -9.48
N LEU A 29 15.13 -2.41 -8.99
CA LEU A 29 14.46 -1.40 -9.80
C LEU A 29 15.48 -0.93 -10.82
N ASP A 30 15.12 -1.00 -12.09
CA ASP A 30 15.94 -0.44 -13.16
C ASP A 30 16.23 1.04 -12.87
N ILE A 31 17.40 1.52 -13.28
CA ILE A 31 17.85 2.91 -13.04
C ILE A 31 16.86 3.91 -13.66
N GLU A 32 16.13 3.47 -14.69
CA GLU A 32 15.07 4.23 -15.36
C GLU A 32 13.79 4.39 -14.53
N ASP A 33 13.59 3.58 -13.47
CA ASP A 33 12.46 3.68 -12.54
C ASP A 33 12.82 4.52 -11.28
N GLU A 34 14.02 5.15 -11.27
CA GLU A 34 14.49 6.09 -10.25
C GLU A 34 13.92 7.50 -10.52
N LEU A 35 13.07 7.99 -9.63
CA LEU A 35 12.46 9.33 -9.75
C LEU A 35 13.52 10.42 -9.58
N THR A 36 13.51 11.39 -10.49
CA THR A 36 14.46 12.51 -10.56
C THR A 36 13.84 13.80 -10.02
N LEU A 37 14.68 14.82 -9.78
CA LEU A 37 14.19 16.14 -9.35
C LEU A 37 13.36 16.85 -10.44
N ASP A 38 13.46 16.41 -11.69
CA ASP A 38 12.63 16.93 -12.79
C ASP A 38 11.15 16.48 -12.67
N ASP A 39 10.88 15.34 -12.04
CA ASP A 39 9.51 14.81 -11.85
C ASP A 39 8.66 15.64 -10.85
N ILE A 40 9.26 16.63 -10.19
CA ILE A 40 8.62 17.49 -9.19
C ILE A 40 8.61 18.99 -9.58
N HIS A 41 9.07 19.35 -10.78
CA HIS A 41 9.23 20.74 -11.21
C HIS A 41 7.90 21.48 -11.50
N ASP A 42 6.79 20.76 -11.66
CA ASP A 42 5.46 21.34 -11.95
C ASP A 42 4.65 21.69 -10.69
N LEU A 43 5.33 22.04 -9.58
CA LEU A 43 4.69 22.40 -8.32
C LEU A 43 4.84 23.90 -8.09
N GLU A 44 3.74 24.58 -7.72
CA GLU A 44 3.71 26.01 -7.40
C GLU A 44 4.75 26.36 -6.32
N GLU A 45 5.35 27.55 -6.42
CA GLU A 45 6.31 28.06 -5.44
C GLU A 45 5.59 28.33 -4.11
N GLU A 46 5.86 27.49 -3.11
CA GLU A 46 5.31 27.60 -1.76
C GLU A 46 6.12 28.62 -0.93
N ASP A 47 5.45 29.33 0.00
CA ASP A 47 6.03 30.37 0.86
C ASP A 47 7.22 29.84 1.69
N GLU A 48 8.28 30.65 1.87
CA GLU A 48 9.49 30.26 2.61
C GLU A 48 9.23 29.94 4.10
N GLU A 49 8.11 30.41 4.64
CA GLU A 49 7.68 30.17 6.02
C GLU A 49 6.72 28.96 6.15
N ASP A 50 6.34 28.32 5.04
CA ASP A 50 5.53 27.11 5.07
C ASP A 50 6.34 25.93 5.64
N VAL A 51 5.83 25.30 6.70
CA VAL A 51 6.45 24.10 7.30
C VAL A 51 6.59 22.98 6.26
N TYR A 52 5.74 22.95 5.23
CA TYR A 52 5.82 22.03 4.11
C TYR A 52 6.97 22.32 3.12
N THR A 53 7.53 23.53 3.09
CA THR A 53 8.72 23.88 2.28
C THR A 53 10.04 23.57 2.97
N THR A 54 10.02 23.23 4.25
CA THR A 54 11.25 22.81 4.95
C THR A 54 11.90 21.61 4.23
N ALA A 55 13.22 21.61 4.15
CA ALA A 55 13.96 20.57 3.42
C ALA A 55 13.64 19.16 3.94
N SER A 56 13.47 19.02 5.26
CA SER A 56 13.08 17.77 5.92
C SER A 56 11.68 17.30 5.51
N CYS A 57 10.71 18.22 5.42
CA CYS A 57 9.35 17.89 5.00
C CYS A 57 9.33 17.45 3.54
N ARG A 58 9.94 18.22 2.63
CA ARG A 58 10.06 17.86 1.20
C ARG A 58 10.67 16.48 1.00
N HIS A 59 11.76 16.18 1.72
CA HIS A 59 12.44 14.90 1.62
C HIS A 59 11.58 13.74 2.14
N THR A 60 10.82 13.97 3.21
CA THR A 60 9.90 12.98 3.79
C THR A 60 8.72 12.72 2.86
N LEU A 61 8.12 13.77 2.29
CA LEU A 61 7.04 13.68 1.30
C LEU A 61 7.48 12.94 0.05
N ALA A 62 8.69 13.19 -0.46
CA ALA A 62 9.26 12.46 -1.58
C ALA A 62 9.31 10.95 -1.29
N LYS A 63 9.80 10.54 -0.11
CA LYS A 63 9.82 9.13 0.30
C LYS A 63 8.42 8.51 0.33
N PHE A 64 7.44 9.21 0.91
CA PHE A 64 6.05 8.72 0.92
C PHE A 64 5.47 8.58 -0.49
N ARG A 65 5.71 9.54 -1.38
CA ARG A 65 5.29 9.49 -2.79
C ARG A 65 5.92 8.29 -3.50
N THR A 66 7.21 8.03 -3.29
CA THR A 66 7.91 6.86 -3.85
C THR A 66 7.30 5.54 -3.36
N ILE A 67 7.07 5.41 -2.05
CA ILE A 67 6.43 4.21 -1.48
C ILE A 67 5.03 4.00 -2.04
N ALA A 68 4.21 5.05 -2.07
CA ALA A 68 2.86 4.99 -2.62
C ALA A 68 2.87 4.59 -4.11
N THR A 69 3.83 5.10 -4.88
CA THR A 69 4.01 4.77 -6.29
C THR A 69 4.40 3.31 -6.47
N LYS A 70 5.37 2.81 -5.68
CA LYS A 70 5.77 1.39 -5.68
C LYS A 70 4.60 0.47 -5.35
N LEU A 71 3.82 0.81 -4.32
CA LEU A 71 2.61 0.06 -3.95
C LEU A 71 1.54 0.09 -5.04
N ARG A 72 1.42 1.20 -5.79
CA ARG A 72 0.49 1.31 -6.91
C ARG A 72 0.93 0.46 -8.11
N LYS A 73 2.22 0.51 -8.46
CA LYS A 73 2.78 -0.19 -9.64
C LYS A 73 2.97 -1.70 -9.39
N SER A 74 3.20 -2.14 -8.15
CA SER A 74 3.45 -3.55 -7.81
C SER A 74 2.26 -4.20 -7.09
N PRO A 75 1.47 -5.05 -7.77
CA PRO A 75 0.36 -5.78 -7.16
C PRO A 75 0.81 -6.70 -6.02
N ASN A 76 2.00 -7.29 -6.12
CA ASN A 76 2.55 -8.20 -5.12
C ASN A 76 2.88 -7.46 -3.82
N SER A 77 3.55 -6.31 -3.91
CA SER A 77 3.85 -5.48 -2.74
C SER A 77 2.57 -4.94 -2.09
N LYS A 78 1.58 -4.57 -2.91
CA LYS A 78 0.25 -4.17 -2.41
C LYS A 78 -0.44 -5.32 -1.67
N ALA A 79 -0.42 -6.53 -2.21
CA ALA A 79 -1.02 -7.69 -1.56
C ALA A 79 -0.35 -8.02 -0.22
N LYS A 80 0.99 -7.95 -0.15
CA LYS A 80 1.74 -8.11 1.11
C LYS A 80 1.35 -7.05 2.14
N LEU A 81 1.21 -5.79 1.72
CA LEU A 81 0.77 -4.70 2.60
C LEU A 81 -0.64 -4.94 3.13
N VAL A 82 -1.58 -5.39 2.27
CA VAL A 82 -2.95 -5.70 2.70
C VAL A 82 -2.97 -6.81 3.76
N LYS A 83 -2.22 -7.90 3.54
CA LYS A 83 -2.08 -8.97 4.55
C LYS A 83 -1.54 -8.45 5.87
N LEU A 84 -0.49 -7.63 5.83
CA LEU A 84 0.08 -7.02 7.03
C LEU A 84 -0.96 -6.16 7.77
N CYS A 85 -1.77 -5.38 7.04
CA CYS A 85 -2.85 -4.61 7.63
C CYS A 85 -3.91 -5.51 8.30
N GLU A 86 -4.27 -6.64 7.67
CA GLU A 86 -5.21 -7.61 8.24
C GLU A 86 -4.67 -8.27 9.52
N GLU A 87 -3.41 -8.70 9.50
CA GLU A 87 -2.70 -9.30 10.65
C GLU A 87 -2.64 -8.35 11.84
N ASN A 88 -2.34 -7.07 11.58
CA ASN A 88 -2.29 -6.02 12.60
C ASN A 88 -3.68 -5.49 12.98
N LYS A 89 -4.75 -6.04 12.40
CA LYS A 89 -6.14 -5.58 12.60
C LYS A 89 -6.27 -4.07 12.36
N CYS A 90 -5.52 -3.54 11.40
CA CYS A 90 -5.61 -2.14 11.02
C CYS A 90 -7.04 -1.85 10.58
N GLY A 91 -7.71 -0.94 11.29
CA GLY A 91 -9.01 -0.44 10.86
C GLY A 91 -8.90 0.23 9.49
N LYS A 92 -10.02 0.29 8.76
CA LYS A 92 -10.07 1.09 7.54
C LYS A 92 -9.65 2.53 7.89
N PRO A 93 -8.57 3.06 7.29
CA PRO A 93 -8.08 4.37 7.67
C PRO A 93 -9.16 5.42 7.38
N HIS A 94 -9.34 6.36 8.31
CA HIS A 94 -10.24 7.49 8.10
C HIS A 94 -9.63 8.37 7.01
N ASN A 95 -10.33 8.51 5.88
CA ASN A 95 -9.88 9.35 4.79
C ASN A 95 -10.34 10.79 5.07
N VAL A 96 -9.40 11.70 5.26
CA VAL A 96 -9.68 13.14 5.35
C VAL A 96 -9.88 13.65 3.92
N GLU A 97 -11.12 13.98 3.58
CA GLU A 97 -11.44 14.55 2.27
C GLU A 97 -10.68 15.88 2.06
N ARG A 98 -10.18 16.10 0.83
CA ARG A 98 -9.55 17.38 0.47
C ARG A 98 -10.59 18.50 0.48
N ASP A 99 -10.16 19.69 0.89
CA ASP A 99 -10.94 20.90 0.74
C ASP A 99 -11.18 21.21 -0.76
N VAL A 100 -12.41 21.58 -1.12
CA VAL A 100 -12.77 21.88 -2.52
C VAL A 100 -13.50 23.23 -2.54
N PRO A 101 -12.97 24.26 -3.22
CA PRO A 101 -13.52 25.62 -3.14
C PRO A 101 -15.01 25.74 -3.51
N THR A 102 -15.51 24.87 -4.38
CA THR A 102 -16.90 24.87 -4.84
C THR A 102 -17.88 24.23 -3.86
N ARG A 103 -17.39 23.63 -2.76
CA ARG A 103 -18.22 22.89 -1.80
C ARG A 103 -18.18 23.61 -0.44
N TRP A 104 -19.20 24.39 -0.15
CA TRP A 104 -19.32 25.23 1.08
C TRP A 104 -19.07 24.54 2.43
N ASN A 105 -19.06 23.21 2.48
CA ASN A 105 -18.85 22.44 3.71
C ASN A 105 -17.57 21.60 3.69
N SER A 106 -16.68 21.77 2.72
CA SER A 106 -15.47 20.95 2.64
C SER A 106 -14.50 21.25 3.77
N THR A 107 -14.30 22.52 4.12
CA THR A 107 -13.39 22.90 5.21
C THR A 107 -13.87 22.36 6.55
N TYR A 108 -15.17 22.49 6.84
CA TYR A 108 -15.78 21.92 8.04
C TYR A 108 -15.61 20.39 8.11
N LYS A 109 -15.88 19.68 7.01
CA LYS A 109 -15.70 18.22 6.94
C LYS A 109 -14.24 17.82 7.13
N GLN A 110 -13.31 18.61 6.60
CA GLN A 110 -11.88 18.39 6.74
C GLN A 110 -11.46 18.54 8.21
N VAL A 111 -11.83 19.65 8.86
CA VAL A 111 -11.53 19.89 10.28
C VAL A 111 -12.15 18.81 11.17
N ALA A 112 -13.42 18.46 10.96
CA ALA A 112 -14.06 17.39 11.73
C ALA A 112 -13.36 16.03 11.55
N SER A 113 -12.89 15.73 10.33
CA SER A 113 -12.13 14.51 10.04
C SER A 113 -10.76 14.50 10.69
N ILE A 114 -10.07 15.65 10.73
CA ILE A 114 -8.77 15.79 11.42
C ILE A 114 -8.93 15.56 12.92
N VAL A 115 -9.94 16.20 13.55
CA VAL A 115 -10.25 16.00 14.97
C VAL A 115 -10.60 14.54 15.28
N GLN A 116 -11.28 13.85 14.35
CA GLN A 116 -11.56 12.42 14.50
C GLN A 116 -10.28 11.57 14.45
N CYS A 117 -9.28 11.96 13.65
CA CYS A 117 -7.99 11.29 13.57
C CYS A 117 -7.09 11.51 14.79
N GLU A 118 -7.29 12.57 15.57
CA GLU A 118 -6.51 12.84 16.79
C GLU A 118 -6.57 11.68 17.79
N LYS A 119 -7.71 10.97 17.86
CA LYS A 119 -7.91 9.81 18.73
C LYS A 119 -7.07 8.58 18.33
N ALA A 120 -6.51 8.59 17.12
CA ALA A 120 -5.68 7.52 16.59
C ALA A 120 -4.18 7.83 16.63
N MET A 121 -3.80 9.05 17.07
CA MET A 121 -2.41 9.42 17.43
C MET A 121 -2.10 8.99 18.86
#